data_AF-A0A959R9B4-F1
#
_entry.id   AF-A0A959R9B4-F1
#
_cell.length_a   1.000
_cell.length_b   1.000
_cell.length_c   1.000
_cell.angle_alpha   90.00
_cell.angle_beta   90.00
_cell.angle_gamma   90.00
#
_symmetry.space_group_name_H-M   'P 1'
#
loop_
_entity.id
_entity.type
_entity.pdbx_description
1 polymer ?
#
loop_
_entity_poly.entity_id
_entity_poly.type
_entity_poly.pdbx_seq_one_letter_code
_entity_poly.pdbx_strand_id
1 'polypeptide(L)'
;MESAKNSWDSELNIKNGVDVIVPIKLILVCDAISKIVGDNEFSIVTTMNEEKDLEIRLSEEYYIPKQKVSHSSIDYLPDDFTHNVVIHRHPEGCYSFSRTDHEYINQNFILSLLYTYEKGFVNGLYNLKHKAGIIQIPVHITIDSGIHGIDTSNIEKIKQISRFIDDDNASLNIKRKTQKKEEEEFFKDKLSKEESIDELTTRMDLMEEYVFQGF
;
A
#
# COMPACT_ATOMS: atom_id res chain seq x y z
N MET A 1 -38.09 -31.06 -4.65
CA MET A 1 -36.63 -30.83 -4.67
C MET A 1 -36.37 -29.67 -3.75
N GLU A 2 -36.06 -30.01 -2.51
CA GLU A 2 -35.82 -29.07 -1.41
C GLU A 2 -34.29 -28.94 -1.32
N SER A 3 -33.77 -27.76 -1.66
CA SER A 3 -32.33 -27.49 -1.59
C SER A 3 -31.94 -27.23 -0.14
N ALA A 4 -31.04 -28.05 0.39
CA ALA A 4 -30.56 -28.00 1.75
C ALA A 4 -29.98 -26.62 2.12
N LYS A 5 -30.62 -25.94 3.08
CA LYS A 5 -30.02 -24.88 3.89
C LYS A 5 -29.00 -25.51 4.84
N ASN A 6 -27.72 -25.47 4.47
CA ASN A 6 -26.63 -25.63 5.43
C ASN A 6 -26.11 -24.24 5.81
N SER A 7 -26.87 -23.53 6.65
CA SER A 7 -26.39 -22.34 7.36
C SER A 7 -26.13 -22.78 8.80
N TRP A 8 -24.88 -22.73 9.25
CA TRP A 8 -24.56 -22.81 10.66
C TRP A 8 -24.98 -21.47 11.29
N ASP A 9 -26.23 -21.40 11.75
CA ASP A 9 -26.82 -20.26 12.48
C ASP A 9 -26.19 -20.16 13.88
N SER A 10 -24.91 -19.83 13.96
CA SER A 10 -24.43 -19.15 15.15
C SER A 10 -24.80 -17.68 14.97
N GLU A 11 -25.61 -17.12 15.87
CA GLU A 11 -25.88 -15.67 15.99
C GLU A 11 -24.61 -14.84 16.29
N LEU A 12 -23.42 -15.40 16.06
CA LEU A 12 -22.11 -14.79 16.21
C LEU A 12 -21.90 -13.81 15.06
N ASN A 13 -21.85 -12.52 15.42
CA ASN A 13 -21.42 -11.48 14.51
C ASN A 13 -19.90 -11.59 14.29
N ILE A 14 -19.50 -12.14 13.15
CA ILE A 14 -18.08 -12.26 12.78
C ILE A 14 -17.60 -10.89 12.31
N LYS A 15 -16.83 -10.19 13.15
CA LYS A 15 -16.05 -9.03 12.71
C LYS A 15 -14.74 -9.52 12.09
N ASN A 16 -14.39 -8.96 10.92
CA ASN A 16 -13.23 -9.38 10.12
C ASN A 16 -11.91 -8.69 10.51
N GLY A 17 -11.91 -7.89 11.57
CA GLY A 17 -10.75 -7.15 12.04
C GLY A 17 -11.08 -6.29 13.25
N VAL A 18 -10.04 -5.66 13.79
CA VAL A 18 -10.15 -4.64 14.85
C VAL A 18 -10.08 -3.27 14.19
N ASP A 19 -11.03 -2.40 14.47
CA ASP A 19 -11.04 -1.02 13.97
C ASP A 19 -10.16 -0.17 14.89
N VAL A 20 -9.18 0.53 14.33
CA VAL A 20 -8.25 1.38 15.07
C VAL A 20 -8.39 2.81 14.58
N ILE A 21 -8.78 3.70 15.48
CA ILE A 21 -8.92 5.12 15.24
C ILE A 21 -7.65 5.83 15.74
N VAL A 22 -6.91 6.39 14.80
CA VAL A 22 -5.62 7.04 15.03
C VAL A 22 -5.80 8.56 14.94
N PRO A 23 -5.49 9.33 16.00
CA PRO A 23 -5.50 10.79 15.92
C PRO A 23 -4.51 11.32 14.87
N ILE A 24 -4.92 12.32 14.10
CA ILE A 24 -4.08 12.95 13.06
C ILE A 24 -2.73 13.44 13.58
N LYS A 25 -2.66 13.85 14.86
CA LYS A 25 -1.43 14.25 15.53
C LYS A 25 -0.33 13.20 15.41
N LEU A 26 -0.66 11.91 15.50
CA LEU A 26 0.34 10.83 15.39
C LEU A 26 0.92 10.72 13.97
N ILE A 27 0.11 10.94 12.92
CA ILE A 27 0.63 11.06 11.54
C ILE A 27 1.61 12.21 11.45
N LEU A 28 1.20 13.40 11.92
CA LEU A 28 2.04 14.60 11.81
C LEU A 28 3.38 14.43 12.54
N VAL A 29 3.38 13.71 13.66
CA VAL A 29 4.60 13.35 14.39
C VAL A 29 5.47 12.42 13.56
N CYS A 30 4.91 11.35 12.99
CA CYS A 30 5.65 10.44 12.12
C CYS A 30 6.22 11.15 10.89
N ASP A 31 5.45 12.04 10.25
CA ASP A 31 5.91 12.86 9.12
C ASP A 31 7.09 13.76 9.53
N ALA A 32 6.99 14.41 10.69
CA ALA A 32 8.02 15.30 11.20
C ALA A 32 9.32 14.54 11.52
N ILE A 33 9.22 13.36 12.13
CA ILE A 33 10.38 12.50 12.40
C ILE A 33 11.01 12.01 11.11
N SER A 34 10.19 11.55 10.14
CA SER A 34 10.66 11.04 8.84
C SER A 34 11.49 12.08 8.08
N LYS A 35 11.13 13.36 8.18
CA LYS A 35 11.93 14.46 7.59
C LYS A 35 13.31 14.63 8.22
N ILE A 36 13.49 14.22 9.47
CA ILE A 36 14.74 14.33 10.22
C ILE A 36 15.62 13.09 10.00
N VAL A 37 15.03 11.89 10.13
CA VAL A 37 15.77 10.63 10.06
C VAL A 37 15.92 10.10 8.62
N GLY A 38 15.21 10.70 7.66
CA GLY A 38 15.22 10.32 6.26
C GLY A 38 14.62 8.94 6.04
N ASP A 39 15.28 8.13 5.21
CA ASP A 39 14.83 6.79 4.88
C ASP A 39 15.17 5.72 5.93
N ASN A 40 15.65 6.11 7.11
CA ASN A 40 15.85 5.17 8.21
C ASN A 40 14.53 4.78 8.87
N GLU A 41 14.46 3.57 9.38
CA GLU A 41 13.36 3.12 10.22
C GLU A 41 13.32 3.93 11.52
N PHE A 42 12.17 3.94 12.20
CA PHE A 42 12.07 4.41 13.58
C PHE A 42 10.78 3.88 14.20
N SER A 43 10.70 3.96 15.52
CA SER A 43 9.49 3.65 16.25
C SER A 43 9.13 4.75 17.22
N ILE A 44 7.84 4.98 17.36
CA ILE A 44 7.26 5.72 18.49
C ILE A 44 6.28 4.80 19.21
N VAL A 45 5.98 5.11 20.46
CA VAL A 45 5.02 4.34 21.26
C VAL A 45 3.91 5.25 21.79
N THR A 46 2.71 4.70 21.91
CA THR A 46 1.52 5.38 22.43
C THR A 46 0.64 4.41 23.22
N THR A 47 -0.48 4.88 23.73
CA THR A 47 -1.45 4.09 24.50
C THR A 47 -2.81 4.05 23.83
N MET A 48 -3.54 2.96 24.06
CA MET A 48 -4.98 2.90 23.76
C MET A 48 -5.75 3.68 24.83
N ASN A 49 -6.59 4.63 24.43
CA ASN A 49 -7.45 5.41 25.33
C ASN A 49 -8.74 4.67 25.65
N GLU A 50 -9.34 4.03 24.64
CA GLU A 50 -10.61 3.34 24.74
C GLU A 50 -10.57 2.08 23.88
N GLU A 51 -11.18 1.01 24.39
CA GLU A 51 -11.43 -0.24 23.66
C GLU A 51 -12.89 -0.61 23.91
N LYS A 52 -13.71 -0.57 22.85
CA LYS A 52 -15.12 -0.94 22.93
C LYS A 52 -15.53 -1.65 21.65
N ASP A 53 -16.12 -2.84 21.79
CA ASP A 53 -16.70 -3.60 20.67
C ASP A 53 -15.75 -3.79 19.46
N LEU A 54 -14.46 -4.02 19.72
CA LEU A 54 -13.38 -4.13 18.71
C LEU A 54 -13.06 -2.83 17.96
N GLU A 55 -13.51 -1.69 18.47
CA GLU A 55 -13.05 -0.36 18.10
C GLU A 55 -12.06 0.15 19.17
N ILE A 56 -10.87 0.54 18.74
CA ILE A 56 -9.79 1.02 19.59
C ILE A 56 -9.44 2.44 19.19
N ARG A 57 -9.50 3.37 20.14
CA ARG A 57 -9.05 4.75 19.92
C ARG A 57 -7.69 4.98 20.57
N LEU A 58 -6.74 5.50 19.81
CA LEU A 58 -5.40 5.79 20.32
C LEU A 58 -5.33 7.14 21.02
N SER A 59 -4.37 7.25 21.93
CA SER A 59 -3.98 8.50 22.55
C SER A 59 -3.28 9.43 21.56
N GLU A 60 -3.44 10.73 21.78
CA GLU A 60 -2.66 11.76 21.12
C GLU A 60 -1.25 11.91 21.72
N GLU A 61 -1.05 11.37 22.92
CA GLU A 61 0.24 11.39 23.60
C GLU A 61 1.12 10.26 23.06
N TYR A 62 2.41 10.58 22.88
CA TYR A 62 3.38 9.66 22.35
C TYR A 62 4.70 9.82 23.09
N TYR A 63 5.50 8.77 23.01
CA TYR A 63 6.88 8.76 23.49
C TYR A 63 7.79 8.20 22.40
N ILE A 64 9.00 8.72 22.29
CA ILE A 64 10.02 8.22 21.36
C ILE A 64 11.03 7.44 22.20
N PRO A 65 11.05 6.10 22.14
CA PRO A 65 12.03 5.31 22.86
C PRO A 65 13.45 5.62 22.41
N LYS A 66 14.42 5.44 23.31
CA LYS A 66 15.83 5.44 22.94
C LYS A 66 16.11 4.29 21.98
N GLN A 67 16.61 4.63 20.79
CA GLN A 67 16.81 3.68 19.71
C GLN A 67 17.98 4.08 18.84
N LYS A 68 18.66 3.10 18.24
CA LYS A 68 19.54 3.30 17.10
C LYS A 68 18.84 2.75 15.87
N VAL A 69 18.86 3.51 14.79
CA VAL A 69 18.09 3.17 13.60
C VAL A 69 18.98 3.09 12.38
N SER A 70 18.62 2.18 11.49
CA SER A 70 19.19 2.05 10.15
C SER A 70 18.06 1.97 9.13
N HIS A 71 18.41 1.77 7.86
CA HIS A 71 17.42 1.59 6.80
C HIS A 71 16.61 0.28 6.92
N SER A 72 17.07 -0.68 7.72
CA SER A 72 16.48 -2.03 7.77
C SER A 72 16.39 -2.61 9.18
N SER A 73 16.64 -1.79 10.20
CA SER A 73 16.56 -2.25 11.59
C SER A 73 16.40 -1.10 12.58
N ILE A 74 15.80 -1.45 13.71
CA ILE A 74 15.75 -0.63 14.92
C ILE A 74 16.31 -1.44 16.09
N ASP A 75 17.36 -0.89 16.71
CA ASP A 75 17.89 -1.40 17.96
C ASP A 75 17.36 -0.56 19.11
N TYR A 76 16.40 -1.11 19.87
CA TYR A 76 15.95 -0.49 21.11
C TYR A 76 17.07 -0.52 22.15
N LEU A 77 17.35 0.65 22.72
CA LEU A 77 18.26 0.79 23.84
C LEU A 77 17.48 0.68 25.16
N PRO A 78 18.14 0.38 26.30
CA PRO A 78 17.48 0.34 27.59
C PRO A 78 16.72 1.63 27.87
N ASP A 79 15.41 1.50 28.02
CA ASP A 79 14.48 2.60 28.22
C ASP A 79 13.26 2.10 29.00
N ASP A 80 12.70 2.95 29.84
CA ASP A 80 11.55 2.58 30.69
C ASP A 80 10.30 3.25 30.15
N PHE A 81 9.46 2.46 29.46
CA PHE A 81 8.17 2.92 28.97
C PHE A 81 7.13 1.81 29.13
N THR A 82 5.88 2.22 29.41
CA THR A 82 4.77 1.31 29.71
C THR A 82 3.68 1.32 28.63
N HIS A 83 3.96 1.98 27.51
CA HIS A 83 3.09 2.12 26.36
C HIS A 83 2.77 0.75 25.73
N ASN A 84 1.51 0.55 25.33
CA ASN A 84 1.02 -0.73 24.84
C ASN A 84 0.81 -0.77 23.32
N VAL A 85 1.02 0.36 22.63
CA VAL A 85 0.98 0.47 21.17
C VAL A 85 2.33 0.92 20.64
N VAL A 86 2.82 0.24 19.61
CA VAL A 86 3.97 0.68 18.82
C VAL A 86 3.52 1.17 17.45
N ILE A 87 4.09 2.27 17.01
CA ILE A 87 4.04 2.74 15.63
C ILE A 87 5.44 2.61 15.07
N HIS A 88 5.58 1.73 14.09
CA HIS A 88 6.83 1.40 13.46
C HIS A 88 6.85 1.96 12.03
N ARG A 89 7.95 2.62 11.65
CA ARG A 89 8.12 3.18 10.30
C ARG A 89 9.03 2.29 9.49
N HIS A 90 8.56 1.87 8.31
CA HIS A 90 9.38 1.24 7.28
C HIS A 90 9.81 2.23 6.19
N PRO A 91 10.86 1.89 5.42
CA PRO A 91 11.15 2.55 4.16
C PRO A 91 9.97 2.50 3.18
N GLU A 92 10.01 3.40 2.19
CA GLU A 92 8.98 3.45 1.16
C GLU A 92 8.93 2.15 0.34
N GLY A 93 7.72 1.74 -0.04
CA GLY A 93 7.49 0.48 -0.75
C GLY A 93 7.33 -0.76 0.15
N CYS A 94 7.63 -0.67 1.45
CA CYS A 94 7.52 -1.78 2.40
C CYS A 94 6.22 -1.71 3.23
N TYR A 95 5.11 -2.19 2.67
CA TYR A 95 3.77 -2.04 3.26
C TYR A 95 3.30 -3.20 4.17
N SER A 96 4.21 -4.09 4.54
CA SER A 96 3.94 -5.22 5.42
C SER A 96 5.04 -5.37 6.45
N PHE A 97 4.68 -5.85 7.64
CA PHE A 97 5.64 -6.26 8.65
C PHE A 97 6.51 -7.40 8.11
N SER A 98 7.81 -7.32 8.40
CA SER A 98 8.75 -8.42 8.17
C SER A 98 8.56 -9.50 9.22
N ARG A 99 9.08 -10.69 8.92
CA ARG A 99 9.12 -11.79 9.89
C ARG A 99 9.84 -11.40 11.19
N THR A 100 10.92 -10.63 11.06
CA THR A 100 11.67 -10.10 12.21
C THR A 100 10.79 -9.22 13.07
N ASP A 101 9.97 -8.36 12.47
CA ASP A 101 9.07 -7.48 13.23
C ASP A 101 8.05 -8.29 14.02
N HIS A 102 7.46 -9.30 13.38
CA HIS A 102 6.54 -10.24 14.04
C HIS A 102 7.19 -10.93 15.24
N GLU A 103 8.41 -11.44 15.06
CA GLU A 103 9.12 -12.25 16.05
C GLU A 103 9.83 -11.45 17.13
N TYR A 104 10.13 -10.15 16.96
CA TYR A 104 10.97 -9.41 17.91
C TYR A 104 10.39 -8.07 18.36
N ILE A 105 9.51 -7.44 17.57
CA ILE A 105 8.95 -6.13 17.92
C ILE A 105 7.48 -6.30 18.28
N ASN A 106 6.65 -6.71 17.31
CA ASN A 106 5.21 -6.66 17.39
C ASN A 106 4.68 -7.44 18.59
N GLN A 107 5.18 -8.65 18.83
CA GLN A 107 4.70 -9.51 19.94
C GLN A 107 4.81 -8.89 21.34
N ASN A 108 5.65 -7.88 21.52
CA ASN A 108 5.81 -7.18 22.80
C ASN A 108 4.70 -6.16 23.07
N PHE A 109 3.97 -5.73 22.04
CA PHE A 109 2.91 -4.74 22.12
C PHE A 109 1.52 -5.38 21.97
N ILE A 110 0.49 -4.70 22.48
CA ILE A 110 -0.90 -5.12 22.25
C ILE A 110 -1.32 -4.76 20.82
N LEU A 111 -0.89 -3.61 20.34
CA LEU A 111 -1.17 -3.13 18.99
C LEU A 111 0.12 -2.65 18.34
N SER A 112 0.32 -3.03 17.09
CA SER A 112 1.44 -2.56 16.26
C SER A 112 0.88 -1.94 15.00
N LEU A 113 1.28 -0.72 14.67
CA LEU A 113 0.91 -0.02 13.45
C LEU A 113 2.15 0.20 12.59
N LEU A 114 1.98 0.04 11.28
CA LEU A 114 3.02 0.27 10.29
C LEU A 114 2.75 1.58 9.56
N TYR A 115 3.74 2.46 9.56
CA TYR A 115 3.71 3.74 8.89
C TYR A 115 4.77 3.80 7.77
N THR A 116 4.45 4.51 6.69
CA THR A 116 5.36 4.89 5.60
C THR A 116 5.14 6.36 5.28
N TYR A 117 6.17 7.07 4.83
CA TYR A 117 6.06 8.52 4.62
C TYR A 117 5.16 8.86 3.43
N GLU A 118 5.16 8.04 2.38
CA GLU A 118 4.34 8.27 1.18
C GLU A 118 2.84 8.02 1.45
N LYS A 119 2.51 6.99 2.23
CA LYS A 119 1.13 6.50 2.36
C LYS A 119 0.53 6.64 3.75
N GLY A 120 1.30 7.10 4.73
CA GLY A 120 0.88 7.12 6.12
C GLY A 120 0.79 5.72 6.72
N PHE A 121 -0.26 5.46 7.48
CA PHE A 121 -0.51 4.15 8.10
C PHE A 121 -1.03 3.14 7.07
N VAL A 122 -0.27 2.08 6.85
CA VAL A 122 -0.50 1.11 5.77
C VAL A 122 -0.86 -0.29 6.25
N ASN A 123 -0.53 -0.61 7.50
CA ASN A 123 -0.76 -1.93 8.07
C ASN A 123 -0.87 -1.85 9.59
N GLY A 124 -1.44 -2.86 10.22
CA GLY A 124 -1.43 -3.00 11.67
C GLY A 124 -1.87 -4.37 12.14
N LEU A 125 -1.46 -4.70 13.37
CA LEU A 125 -1.67 -5.99 14.01
C LEU A 125 -2.07 -5.79 15.46
N TYR A 126 -3.19 -6.39 15.84
CA TYR A 126 -3.62 -6.52 17.23
C TYR A 126 -3.26 -7.91 17.75
N ASN A 127 -2.54 -7.96 18.87
CA ASN A 127 -2.08 -9.18 19.50
C ASN A 127 -3.03 -9.58 20.62
N LEU A 128 -3.83 -10.62 20.36
CA LEU A 128 -4.62 -11.28 21.38
C LEU A 128 -3.76 -12.32 22.11
N LYS A 129 -3.36 -12.02 23.34
CA LYS A 129 -2.58 -12.94 24.18
C LYS A 129 -3.48 -14.04 24.75
N HIS A 130 -3.13 -15.29 24.48
CA HIS A 130 -3.77 -16.48 25.04
C HIS A 130 -2.73 -17.33 25.78
N LYS A 131 -3.18 -18.23 26.66
CA LYS A 131 -2.26 -19.10 27.44
C LYS A 131 -1.32 -19.95 26.57
N ALA A 132 -1.78 -20.31 25.37
CA ALA A 132 -1.06 -21.18 24.44
C ALA A 132 -0.17 -20.40 23.43
N GLY A 133 -0.23 -19.07 23.41
CA GLY A 133 0.49 -18.26 22.43
C GLY A 133 -0.20 -16.93 22.13
N ILE A 134 0.28 -16.25 21.10
CA ILE A 134 -0.24 -14.95 20.66
C ILE A 134 -0.93 -15.14 19.31
N ILE A 135 -2.15 -14.63 19.19
CA ILE A 135 -2.89 -14.57 17.94
C ILE A 135 -2.77 -13.14 17.41
N GLN A 136 -2.30 -12.98 16.17
CA GLN A 136 -2.16 -11.68 15.52
C GLN A 136 -3.31 -11.45 14.55
N ILE A 137 -4.09 -10.41 14.81
CA ILE A 137 -5.31 -10.08 14.07
C ILE A 137 -5.03 -8.81 13.25
N PRO A 138 -5.26 -8.82 11.92
CA PRO A 138 -5.17 -7.62 11.11
C PRO A 138 -6.13 -6.53 11.60
N VAL A 139 -5.73 -5.26 11.45
CA VAL A 139 -6.53 -4.12 11.88
C VAL A 139 -6.93 -3.23 10.70
N HIS A 140 -8.07 -2.57 10.83
CA HIS A 140 -8.52 -1.53 9.93
C HIS A 140 -8.20 -0.16 10.53
N ILE A 141 -7.45 0.66 9.81
CA ILE A 141 -6.95 1.94 10.35
C ILE A 141 -7.80 3.08 9.79
N THR A 142 -8.35 3.90 10.69
CA THR A 142 -9.06 5.14 10.35
C THR A 142 -8.35 6.31 11.01
N ILE A 143 -8.17 7.39 10.26
CA ILE A 143 -7.54 8.61 10.79
C ILE A 143 -8.63 9.57 11.25
N ASP A 144 -8.58 9.95 12.52
CA ASP A 144 -9.43 11.00 13.06
C ASP A 144 -8.73 12.36 12.95
N SER A 145 -9.27 13.22 12.08
CA SER A 145 -8.80 14.59 11.94
C SER A 145 -9.14 15.49 13.13
N GLY A 146 -10.08 15.09 13.99
CA GLY A 146 -10.65 15.93 15.04
C GLY A 146 -11.48 17.11 14.51
N ILE A 147 -11.69 17.20 13.20
CA ILE A 147 -12.44 18.27 12.56
C ILE A 147 -13.83 17.75 12.19
N HIS A 148 -14.86 18.33 12.81
CA HIS A 148 -16.25 17.98 12.57
C HIS A 148 -17.07 19.24 12.26
N GLY A 149 -17.97 19.16 11.28
CA GLY A 149 -18.94 20.22 11.00
C GLY A 149 -18.34 21.53 10.48
N ILE A 150 -17.43 21.48 9.51
CA ILE A 150 -16.87 22.69 8.89
C ILE A 150 -17.99 23.44 8.16
N ASP A 151 -18.33 24.63 8.64
CA ASP A 151 -19.20 25.54 7.91
C ASP A 151 -18.46 26.13 6.71
N THR A 152 -18.93 25.78 5.52
CA THR A 152 -18.38 26.26 4.24
C THR A 152 -19.31 27.26 3.55
N SER A 153 -20.36 27.73 4.25
CA SER A 153 -21.38 28.64 3.70
C SER A 153 -20.81 29.95 3.15
N ASN A 154 -19.67 30.40 3.69
CA ASN A 154 -18.99 31.64 3.27
C ASN A 154 -17.93 31.44 2.18
N ILE A 155 -17.83 30.26 1.55
CA ILE A 155 -16.85 29.99 0.48
C ILE A 155 -17.52 30.14 -0.89
N GLU A 156 -17.12 31.16 -1.64
CA GLU A 156 -17.56 31.37 -3.03
C GLU A 156 -16.60 30.70 -4.03
N LYS A 157 -17.13 29.87 -4.93
CA LYS A 157 -16.36 29.26 -6.04
C LYS A 157 -16.38 30.16 -7.26
N ILE A 158 -15.24 30.73 -7.65
CA ILE A 158 -15.09 31.38 -8.95
C ILE A 158 -14.96 30.29 -10.03
N LYS A 159 -15.90 30.24 -10.97
CA LYS A 159 -15.74 29.42 -12.18
C LYS A 159 -14.65 30.06 -13.05
N GLN A 160 -13.46 29.47 -13.09
CA GLN A 160 -12.53 29.77 -14.17
C GLN A 160 -13.14 29.25 -15.47
N ILE A 161 -13.57 30.17 -16.34
CA ILE A 161 -13.82 29.85 -17.74
C ILE A 161 -12.43 29.68 -18.34
N SER A 162 -11.97 28.45 -18.50
CA SER A 162 -10.80 28.17 -19.33
C SER A 162 -11.16 28.50 -20.77
N ARG A 163 -10.97 29.76 -21.16
CA ARG A 163 -10.78 30.14 -22.56
C ARG A 163 -9.44 29.58 -22.98
N PHE A 164 -9.40 28.27 -23.23
CA PHE A 164 -8.44 27.75 -24.19
C PHE A 164 -8.82 28.41 -25.51
N ILE A 165 -7.98 29.34 -25.94
CA ILE A 165 -8.01 29.90 -27.28
C ILE A 165 -7.77 28.71 -28.20
N ASP A 166 -8.80 28.33 -28.95
CA ASP A 166 -8.80 27.28 -29.97
C ASP A 166 -7.97 27.68 -31.22
N ASP A 167 -6.76 28.22 -31.05
CA ASP A 167 -5.87 28.55 -32.19
C ASP A 167 -4.69 27.58 -32.38
N ASP A 168 -4.39 26.70 -31.42
CA ASP A 168 -3.26 25.75 -31.54
C ASP A 168 -3.65 24.30 -31.92
N ASN A 169 -4.95 23.97 -31.97
CA ASN A 169 -5.42 22.61 -32.26
C ASN A 169 -5.32 22.21 -33.74
N ALA A 170 -5.22 23.16 -34.67
CA ALA A 170 -5.00 22.85 -36.08
C ALA A 170 -3.55 22.40 -36.34
N SER A 171 -2.57 23.07 -35.73
CA SER A 171 -1.15 22.82 -35.92
C SER A 171 -0.67 21.49 -35.30
N LEU A 172 -1.24 21.11 -34.14
CA LEU A 172 -0.92 19.86 -33.45
C LEU A 172 -1.55 18.63 -34.11
N ASN A 173 -2.76 18.74 -34.65
CA ASN A 173 -3.42 17.62 -35.34
C ASN A 173 -2.80 17.32 -36.71
N ILE A 174 -2.28 18.33 -37.42
CA ILE A 174 -1.54 18.12 -38.66
C ILE A 174 -0.22 17.40 -38.38
N LYS A 175 0.56 17.86 -37.38
CA LYS A 175 1.83 17.19 -37.00
C LYS A 175 1.64 15.74 -36.53
N ARG A 176 0.60 15.46 -35.73
CA ARG A 176 0.29 14.09 -35.27
C ARG A 176 -0.18 13.17 -36.40
N LYS A 177 -0.92 13.68 -37.39
CA LYS A 177 -1.33 12.90 -38.56
C LYS A 177 -0.16 12.58 -39.50
N THR A 178 0.79 13.49 -39.65
CA THR A 178 1.99 13.27 -40.47
C THR A 178 2.92 12.23 -39.82
N GLN A 179 3.18 12.33 -38.51
CA GLN A 179 4.00 11.33 -37.80
C GLN A 179 3.39 9.93 -37.80
N LYS A 180 2.07 9.81 -37.62
CA LYS A 180 1.41 8.49 -37.65
C LYS A 180 1.46 7.83 -39.03
N LYS A 181 1.38 8.62 -40.11
CA LYS A 181 1.51 8.09 -41.48
C LYS A 181 2.93 7.61 -41.78
N GLU A 182 3.94 8.34 -41.33
CA GLU A 182 5.34 7.96 -41.50
C GLU A 182 5.70 6.70 -40.70
N GLU A 183 5.19 6.55 -39.47
CA GLU A 183 5.37 5.32 -38.67
C GLU A 183 4.63 4.12 -39.26
N GLU A 184 3.41 4.29 -39.79
CA GLU A 184 2.66 3.21 -40.44
C GLU A 184 3.28 2.76 -41.77
N GLU A 185 3.84 3.67 -42.58
CA GLU A 185 4.58 3.31 -43.80
C GLU A 185 5.91 2.62 -43.49
N PHE A 186 6.63 3.06 -42.45
CA PHE A 186 7.87 2.41 -42.00
C PHE A 186 7.62 0.99 -41.47
N PHE A 187 6.56 0.78 -40.68
CA PHE A 187 6.20 -0.57 -40.21
C PHE A 187 5.72 -1.50 -41.33
N LYS A 188 4.99 -0.98 -42.33
CA LYS A 188 4.56 -1.77 -43.49
C LYS A 188 5.72 -2.20 -44.38
N ASP A 189 6.72 -1.34 -44.62
CA ASP A 189 7.89 -1.72 -45.40
C ASP A 189 8.75 -2.77 -44.66
N LYS A 190 8.81 -2.71 -43.32
CA LYS A 190 9.53 -3.67 -42.50
C LYS A 190 8.83 -5.05 -42.42
N LEU A 191 7.50 -5.08 -42.29
CA LEU A 191 6.72 -6.34 -42.32
C LEU A 191 6.71 -7.00 -43.71
N SER A 192 6.93 -6.25 -44.79
CA SER A 192 7.01 -6.81 -46.15
C SER A 192 8.35 -7.50 -46.47
N LYS A 193 9.34 -7.40 -45.56
CA LYS A 193 10.70 -7.96 -45.71
C LYS A 193 11.02 -9.09 -44.75
N GLU A 194 10.08 -9.52 -43.91
CA GLU A 194 10.21 -10.74 -43.10
C GLU A 194 9.66 -11.92 -43.92
N GLU A 195 10.51 -12.94 -44.15
CA GLU A 195 10.12 -14.20 -44.81
C GLU A 195 8.82 -14.72 -44.23
N SER A 196 7.89 -15.13 -45.10
CA SER A 196 6.59 -15.59 -44.64
C SER A 196 6.74 -16.82 -43.75
N ILE A 197 5.96 -16.91 -42.67
CA ILE A 197 5.97 -18.07 -41.76
C ILE A 197 5.77 -19.38 -42.53
N ASP A 198 5.00 -19.33 -43.63
CA ASP A 198 4.76 -20.46 -44.54
C ASP A 198 6.03 -20.93 -45.28
N GLU A 199 6.95 -20.03 -45.63
CA GLU A 199 8.24 -20.39 -46.22
C GLU A 199 9.18 -21.04 -45.18
N LEU A 200 9.10 -20.61 -43.92
CA LEU A 200 9.88 -21.18 -42.81
C LEU A 200 9.38 -22.57 -42.41
N THR A 201 8.06 -22.82 -42.37
CA THR A 201 7.50 -24.16 -42.13
C THR A 201 7.80 -25.11 -43.27
N THR A 202 7.66 -24.68 -44.53
CA THR A 202 8.00 -25.52 -45.69
C THR A 202 9.47 -25.96 -45.66
N ARG A 203 10.37 -25.09 -45.17
CA ARG A 203 11.80 -25.37 -45.07
C ARG A 203 12.14 -26.29 -43.89
N MET A 204 11.36 -26.25 -42.80
CA MET A 204 11.47 -27.20 -41.69
C MET A 204 10.98 -28.60 -42.09
N ASP A 205 9.86 -28.72 -42.80
CA ASP A 205 9.33 -30.01 -43.26
C ASP A 205 10.30 -30.70 -44.24
N LEU A 206 10.93 -29.93 -45.13
CA LEU A 206 11.97 -30.44 -46.02
C LEU A 206 13.25 -30.89 -45.29
N MET A 207 13.55 -30.32 -44.12
CA MET A 207 14.68 -30.77 -43.30
C MET A 207 14.37 -32.05 -42.52
N GLU A 208 13.12 -32.27 -42.08
CA GLU A 208 12.73 -33.51 -41.40
C GLU A 208 12.73 -34.73 -42.36
N GLU A 209 12.33 -34.57 -43.62
CA GLU A 209 12.42 -35.65 -44.62
C GLU A 209 13.87 -36.06 -44.92
N TYR A 210 14.82 -35.13 -44.90
CA TYR A 210 16.25 -35.43 -45.14
C TYR A 210 16.93 -36.14 -43.97
N VAL A 211 16.43 -35.98 -42.73
CA VAL A 211 16.97 -36.64 -41.54
C VAL A 211 16.45 -38.09 -41.43
N PHE A 212 15.28 -38.40 -42.01
CA PHE A 212 14.67 -39.74 -41.97
C PHE A 212 15.06 -40.69 -43.11
N GLN A 213 15.82 -40.24 -44.11
CA GLN A 213 16.41 -41.12 -45.14
C GLN A 213 17.92 -41.40 -44.92
N GLY A 214 18.44 -41.07 -43.73
CA GLY A 214 19.85 -41.20 -43.36
C GLY A 214 20.19 -42.28 -42.33
N PHE A 215 19.36 -43.31 -42.16
CA PHE A 215 19.66 -44.52 -41.36
C PHE A 215 19.13 -45.79 -42.02
#